data_AF-A0A945F0V0-F1
#
_entry.id   AF-A0A945F0V0-F1
#
_cell.length_a   1.000
_cell.length_b   1.000
_cell.length_c   1.000
_cell.angle_alpha   90.00
_cell.angle_beta   90.00
_cell.angle_gamma   90.00
#
_symmetry.space_group_name_H-M   'P 1'
#
loop_
_entity.id
_entity.type
_entity.pdbx_description
1 polymer ?
#
loop_
_entity_poly.entity_id
_entity_poly.type
_entity_poly.pdbx_seq_one_letter_code
_entity_poly.pdbx_strand_id
1 'polypeptide(L)'
;MEKSTEPSESKQEEGINEASEISTSQEEQSKTTEPKTVPEDKTTQTKINFDSLELEAYTDVLKKMIHASDWTKKGKEIQEVISQFDSRFGKIFHEKRKEFIAIEGNDLDFEFSPHYKKEFSQLVREYKANKSAHYKSQEKSQKENLEKRLEIIEEIKALIGISENNSNNYKKFRALQESWHQKGQVPRAESNNVWETYKHHVERFYDFLHLDRALREKDFKHNYEEKLKLIERAESLVAHQDVVVAIRELNVLHRKWKTDLGPVAREHREELWSRFQDATAKIHERKNEYNKNIDAILLENLGKKKAILTQIEELYTDHPSNHNAWQNSLKQVHALKEEFHNIGRIPRAQNKAIWNDFRMVLKNFNHKKNEFYKVQKQEEKVHIAEKKALITEVKSILESSDWRSYTDRMKAIQVAWKKTGRISRKLSNQLWEEFKTATDLY
;
A
#
# COMPACT_ATOMS: atom_id res chain seq x y z
N MET A 1 -49.93 2.80 -75.41
CA MET A 1 -48.61 3.44 -75.33
C MET A 1 -47.99 2.93 -74.04
N GLU A 2 -47.24 1.83 -74.17
CA GLU A 2 -45.79 1.77 -73.90
C GLU A 2 -45.49 2.11 -72.43
N LYS A 3 -44.85 1.29 -71.60
CA LYS A 3 -44.16 -0.03 -71.66
C LYS A 3 -43.99 -0.37 -70.16
N SER A 4 -44.36 -1.56 -69.67
CA SER A 4 -43.42 -2.66 -69.30
C SER A 4 -42.33 -2.22 -68.30
N THR A 5 -42.01 -2.85 -67.18
CA THR A 5 -42.26 -4.17 -66.58
C THR A 5 -41.54 -4.14 -65.20
N GLU A 6 -42.22 -4.52 -64.11
CA GLU A 6 -41.88 -5.59 -63.13
C GLU A 6 -40.40 -6.02 -62.86
N PRO A 7 -40.11 -6.81 -61.78
CA PRO A 7 -40.02 -6.48 -60.34
C PRO A 7 -38.67 -6.99 -59.75
N SER A 8 -38.36 -6.82 -58.44
CA SER A 8 -37.45 -7.75 -57.72
C SER A 8 -37.28 -7.40 -56.24
N GLU A 9 -37.67 -8.35 -55.39
CA GLU A 9 -37.14 -8.74 -54.07
C GLU A 9 -36.01 -7.92 -53.43
N SER A 10 -36.22 -7.46 -52.19
CA SER A 10 -35.16 -7.20 -51.22
C SER A 10 -35.28 -8.17 -50.05
N LYS A 11 -34.37 -9.14 -50.01
CA LYS A 11 -34.12 -10.04 -48.88
C LYS A 11 -33.59 -9.26 -47.68
N GLN A 12 -34.01 -9.71 -46.50
CA GLN A 12 -33.39 -9.43 -45.21
C GLN A 12 -31.96 -9.97 -45.19
N GLU A 13 -31.03 -9.18 -44.64
CA GLU A 13 -29.84 -9.72 -43.97
C GLU A 13 -29.70 -9.02 -42.61
N GLU A 14 -29.89 -9.84 -41.58
CA GLU A 14 -29.50 -9.58 -40.20
C GLU A 14 -27.97 -9.48 -40.11
N GLY A 15 -27.47 -8.47 -39.41
CA GLY A 15 -26.03 -8.20 -39.27
C GLY A 15 -25.68 -7.60 -37.91
N ILE A 16 -25.57 -8.49 -36.91
CA ILE A 16 -24.58 -8.51 -35.81
C ILE A 16 -24.48 -7.24 -34.92
N ASN A 17 -25.29 -7.23 -33.86
CA ASN A 17 -25.14 -6.39 -32.66
C ASN A 17 -24.19 -7.07 -31.64
N GLU A 18 -22.89 -7.08 -31.88
CA GLU A 18 -21.89 -7.55 -30.89
C GLU A 18 -20.78 -6.53 -30.55
N ALA A 19 -20.85 -5.30 -31.10
CA ALA A 19 -19.81 -4.28 -30.88
C ALA A 19 -20.01 -3.43 -29.61
N SER A 20 -21.10 -3.61 -28.87
CA SER A 20 -21.43 -2.78 -27.70
C SER A 20 -20.88 -3.29 -26.36
N GLU A 21 -20.42 -4.55 -26.26
CA GLU A 21 -20.01 -5.10 -24.96
C GLU A 21 -18.53 -4.85 -24.59
N ILE A 22 -17.67 -4.52 -25.55
CA ILE A 22 -16.25 -4.25 -25.25
C ILE A 22 -16.04 -2.83 -24.69
N SER A 23 -16.99 -1.91 -24.91
CA SER A 23 -16.94 -0.54 -24.37
C SER A 23 -17.43 -0.42 -22.92
N THR A 24 -18.24 -1.34 -22.42
CA THR A 24 -18.90 -1.20 -21.11
C THR A 24 -18.10 -1.80 -19.95
N SER A 25 -17.12 -2.68 -20.20
CA SER A 25 -16.29 -3.27 -19.13
C SER A 25 -15.12 -2.40 -18.67
N GLN A 26 -14.98 -1.16 -19.16
CA GLN A 26 -13.92 -0.24 -18.75
C GLN A 26 -14.35 0.84 -17.74
N GLU A 27 -15.60 0.81 -17.26
CA GLU A 27 -16.09 1.71 -16.20
C GLU A 27 -16.22 1.03 -14.83
N GLU A 28 -15.22 0.26 -14.41
CA GLU A 28 -14.96 0.07 -12.97
C GLU A 28 -13.47 0.20 -12.63
N GLN A 29 -13.18 1.30 -11.91
CA GLN A 29 -11.94 1.60 -11.18
C GLN A 29 -10.67 1.95 -11.96
N SER A 30 -10.72 2.97 -12.83
CA SER A 30 -9.52 3.80 -13.08
C SER A 30 -9.42 4.96 -12.08
N LYS A 31 -9.05 4.64 -10.84
CA LYS A 31 -8.27 5.59 -10.02
C LYS A 31 -6.94 5.77 -10.74
N THR A 32 -6.81 6.83 -11.56
CA THR A 32 -5.52 7.24 -12.12
C THR A 32 -4.54 7.49 -10.98
N THR A 33 -3.69 6.50 -10.72
CA THR A 33 -2.35 6.67 -10.18
C THR A 33 -1.44 6.61 -11.40
N GLU A 34 -0.97 7.77 -11.85
CA GLU A 34 0.06 7.82 -12.88
C GLU A 34 1.36 7.21 -12.35
N PRO A 35 2.05 6.34 -13.10
CA PRO A 35 3.43 5.98 -12.82
C PRO A 35 4.36 7.02 -13.46
N LYS A 36 4.89 7.94 -12.66
CA LYS A 36 6.08 8.72 -13.02
C LYS A 36 7.31 7.88 -12.70
N THR A 37 8.06 7.47 -13.73
CA THR A 37 9.47 7.06 -13.59
C THR A 37 10.37 8.15 -14.14
N VAL A 38 11.09 8.80 -13.24
CA VAL A 38 12.43 9.39 -13.41
C VAL A 38 13.14 9.10 -12.07
N PRO A 39 14.47 8.89 -12.07
CA PRO A 39 15.16 7.75 -11.48
C PRO A 39 15.05 7.67 -9.94
N GLU A 40 15.07 6.45 -9.41
CA GLU A 40 15.14 6.18 -7.97
C GLU A 40 16.46 6.70 -7.38
N ASP A 41 16.44 7.94 -6.90
CA ASP A 41 17.24 8.31 -5.75
C ASP A 41 16.56 7.72 -4.51
N LYS A 42 17.33 6.98 -3.71
CA LYS A 42 16.93 6.30 -2.49
C LYS A 42 16.34 7.29 -1.48
N THR A 43 15.06 7.61 -1.62
CA THR A 43 14.29 8.30 -0.58
C THR A 43 13.85 7.24 0.42
N THR A 44 14.66 7.11 1.46
CA THR A 44 14.30 6.52 2.75
C THR A 44 12.88 6.93 3.12
N GLN A 45 11.93 5.99 3.01
CA GLN A 45 10.62 6.10 3.66
C GLN A 45 10.88 6.02 5.16
N THR A 46 11.24 7.15 5.77
CA THR A 46 11.14 7.33 7.21
C THR A 46 9.66 7.29 7.55
N LYS A 47 9.13 6.09 7.84
CA LYS A 47 7.97 5.95 8.72
C LYS A 47 8.35 6.65 10.01
N ILE A 48 7.94 7.91 10.15
CA ILE A 48 8.13 8.67 11.38
C ILE A 48 7.43 7.87 12.47
N ASN A 49 8.20 7.44 13.48
CA ASN A 49 7.66 6.65 14.58
C ASN A 49 6.99 7.60 15.56
N PHE A 50 5.69 7.82 15.37
CA PHE A 50 4.96 8.88 16.05
C PHE A 50 4.85 8.67 17.58
N ASP A 51 5.11 7.46 18.10
CA ASP A 51 5.10 7.13 19.55
C ASP A 51 6.24 7.76 20.36
N SER A 52 7.27 8.34 19.72
CA SER A 52 8.41 8.96 20.41
C SER A 52 8.56 10.47 20.21
N LEU A 53 7.67 11.15 19.46
CA LEU A 53 7.75 12.60 19.25
C LEU A 53 6.88 13.37 20.25
N GLU A 54 7.49 14.38 20.87
CA GLU A 54 6.82 15.40 21.67
C GLU A 54 5.85 16.23 20.80
N LEU A 55 4.73 16.70 21.37
CA LEU A 55 3.69 17.44 20.63
C LEU A 55 4.20 18.72 19.96
N GLU A 56 5.27 19.32 20.50
CA GLU A 56 5.91 20.50 19.93
C GLU A 56 6.59 20.20 18.60
N ALA A 57 7.09 18.99 18.39
CA ALA A 57 7.75 18.62 17.15
C ALA A 57 6.77 18.41 15.97
N TYR A 58 5.45 18.33 16.23
CA TYR A 58 4.44 18.20 15.18
C TYR A 58 4.27 19.48 14.36
N THR A 59 4.49 20.66 14.97
CA THR A 59 4.43 21.95 14.25
C THR A 59 5.57 22.05 13.24
N ASP A 60 6.78 21.66 13.64
CA ASP A 60 7.97 21.63 12.77
C ASP A 60 7.85 20.64 11.61
N VAL A 61 7.32 19.45 11.88
CA VAL A 61 7.06 18.43 10.85
C VAL A 61 6.03 18.93 9.84
N LEU A 62 4.92 19.50 10.33
CA LEU A 62 3.86 20.03 9.47
C LEU A 62 4.38 21.21 8.63
N LYS A 63 5.14 22.13 9.22
CA LYS A 63 5.77 23.26 8.53
C LYS A 63 6.71 22.80 7.42
N LYS A 64 7.57 21.82 7.67
CA LYS A 64 8.45 21.21 6.65
C LYS A 64 7.66 20.55 5.51
N MET A 65 6.53 19.92 5.81
CA MET A 65 5.70 19.27 4.80
C MET A 65 4.91 20.25 3.93
N ILE A 66 4.43 21.36 4.51
CA ILE A 66 3.67 22.39 3.79
C ILE A 66 4.58 23.19 2.84
N HIS A 67 5.80 23.51 3.26
CA HIS A 67 6.74 24.29 2.44
C HIS A 67 7.56 23.43 1.46
N ALA A 68 7.39 22.11 1.45
CA ALA A 68 8.03 21.25 0.46
C ALA A 68 7.42 21.50 -0.94
N SER A 69 8.25 21.52 -1.99
CA SER A 69 7.81 21.67 -3.38
C SER A 69 6.77 20.61 -3.83
N ASP A 70 6.76 19.45 -3.18
CA ASP A 70 5.87 18.31 -3.44
C ASP A 70 4.69 18.19 -2.45
N TRP A 71 4.31 19.26 -1.75
CA TRP A 71 3.23 19.22 -0.75
C TRP A 71 1.89 18.68 -1.31
N THR A 72 1.64 18.82 -2.62
CA THR A 72 0.45 18.29 -3.31
C THR A 72 0.41 16.76 -3.34
N LYS A 73 1.56 16.09 -3.48
CA LYS A 73 1.66 14.61 -3.50
C LYS A 73 1.58 14.02 -2.09
N LYS A 74 2.03 14.76 -1.08
CA LYS A 74 2.03 14.36 0.33
C LYS A 74 0.71 14.63 1.07
N GLY A 75 -0.37 14.93 0.35
CA GLY A 75 -1.66 15.28 0.96
C GLY A 75 -2.20 14.24 1.94
N LYS A 76 -1.99 12.93 1.69
CA LYS A 76 -2.42 11.86 2.61
C LYS A 76 -1.59 11.84 3.90
N GLU A 77 -0.27 12.00 3.78
CA GLU A 77 0.67 12.06 4.90
C GLU A 77 0.38 13.28 5.78
N ILE A 78 0.12 14.44 5.17
CA ILE A 78 -0.24 15.67 5.89
C ILE A 78 -1.56 15.47 6.66
N GLN A 79 -2.57 14.82 6.06
CA GLN A 79 -3.83 14.51 6.76
C GLN A 79 -3.63 13.51 7.90
N GLU A 80 -2.73 12.54 7.74
CA GLU A 80 -2.40 11.59 8.80
C GLU A 80 -1.72 12.30 9.99
N VAL A 81 -0.77 13.20 9.74
CA VAL A 81 -0.14 14.04 10.77
C VAL A 81 -1.18 14.89 11.50
N ILE A 82 -2.11 15.51 10.78
CA ILE A 82 -3.22 16.29 11.37
C ILE A 82 -4.11 15.41 12.25
N SER A 83 -4.54 14.25 11.74
CA SER A 83 -5.41 13.34 12.49
C SER A 83 -4.73 12.79 13.76
N GLN A 84 -3.44 12.48 13.69
CA GLN A 84 -2.69 11.99 14.84
C GLN A 84 -2.47 13.08 15.90
N PHE A 85 -2.16 14.31 15.48
CA PHE A 85 -2.07 15.45 16.39
C PHE A 85 -3.41 15.70 17.09
N ASP A 86 -4.52 15.76 16.33
CA ASP A 86 -5.86 15.99 16.88
C ASP A 86 -6.27 14.87 17.85
N SER A 87 -5.93 13.62 17.55
CA SER A 87 -6.22 12.48 18.43
C SER A 87 -5.44 12.54 19.75
N ARG A 88 -4.15 12.85 19.70
CA ARG A 88 -3.30 12.97 20.90
C ARG A 88 -3.65 14.19 21.73
N PHE A 89 -3.82 15.34 21.07
CA PHE A 89 -4.27 16.56 21.71
C PHE A 89 -5.66 16.35 22.34
N GLY A 90 -6.57 15.65 21.66
CA GLY A 90 -7.88 15.30 22.18
C GLY A 90 -7.81 14.49 23.49
N LYS A 91 -6.93 13.48 23.57
CA LYS A 91 -6.73 12.71 24.82
C LYS A 91 -6.25 13.60 25.97
N ILE A 92 -5.24 14.42 25.72
CA ILE A 92 -4.68 15.35 26.73
C ILE A 92 -5.71 16.39 27.14
N PHE A 93 -6.47 16.93 26.18
CA PHE A 93 -7.55 17.86 26.43
C PHE A 93 -8.66 17.24 27.30
N HIS A 94 -9.04 15.99 27.02
CA HIS A 94 -10.02 15.26 27.84
C HIS A 94 -9.50 14.93 29.24
N GLU A 95 -8.23 14.56 29.39
CA GLU A 95 -7.60 14.34 30.70
C GLU A 95 -7.57 15.62 31.52
N LYS A 96 -7.10 16.73 30.93
CA LYS A 96 -7.06 18.05 31.59
C LYS A 96 -8.44 18.60 31.92
N ARG A 97 -9.45 18.36 31.07
CA ARG A 97 -10.85 18.71 31.35
C ARG A 97 -11.40 17.90 32.52
N LYS A 98 -11.10 16.60 32.60
CA LYS A 98 -11.51 15.76 33.73
C LYS A 98 -10.84 16.18 35.04
N GLU A 99 -9.55 16.51 35.00
CA GLU A 99 -8.82 17.06 36.16
C GLU A 99 -9.45 18.37 36.65
N PHE A 100 -9.81 19.27 35.72
CA PHE A 100 -10.46 20.54 36.05
C PHE A 100 -11.84 20.37 36.68
N ILE A 101 -12.70 19.52 36.08
CA ILE A 101 -14.04 19.22 36.63
C ILE A 101 -13.94 18.60 38.04
N ALA A 102 -12.91 17.80 38.30
CA ALA A 102 -12.69 17.20 39.62
C ALA A 102 -12.27 18.21 40.70
N ILE A 103 -11.70 19.35 40.31
CA ILE A 103 -11.21 20.40 41.23
C ILE A 103 -12.26 21.49 41.43
N GLU A 104 -12.86 22.01 40.37
CA GLU A 104 -13.72 23.20 40.42
C GLU A 104 -15.23 22.90 40.35
N GLY A 105 -15.63 21.66 40.04
CA GLY A 105 -17.03 21.23 40.07
C GLY A 105 -17.94 21.86 38.99
N ASN A 106 -17.39 22.68 38.09
CA ASN A 106 -18.11 23.32 37.00
C ASN A 106 -17.26 23.33 35.71
N ASP A 107 -17.89 23.14 34.54
CA ASP A 107 -17.20 22.96 33.25
C ASP A 107 -17.12 24.26 32.43
N LEU A 108 -17.80 25.32 32.88
CA LEU A 108 -18.02 26.54 32.09
C LEU A 108 -16.74 27.36 31.85
N ASP A 109 -15.74 27.28 32.73
CA ASP A 109 -14.54 28.12 32.71
C ASP A 109 -13.26 27.41 32.23
N PHE A 110 -13.36 26.19 31.68
CA PHE A 110 -12.18 25.43 31.22
C PHE A 110 -11.64 25.93 29.87
N GLU A 111 -10.49 26.63 29.89
CA GLU A 111 -9.76 26.99 28.67
C GLU A 111 -8.36 26.34 28.62
N PHE A 112 -8.19 25.36 27.71
CA PHE A 112 -6.89 24.73 27.43
C PHE A 112 -6.50 24.90 25.95
N SER A 113 -5.75 25.97 25.68
CA SER A 113 -5.18 26.25 24.36
C SER A 113 -3.68 26.63 24.43
N PRO A 114 -2.79 25.62 24.48
CA PRO A 114 -1.35 25.81 24.43
C PRO A 114 -0.85 26.52 23.16
N HIS A 115 0.36 27.10 23.20
CA HIS A 115 0.96 27.83 22.08
C HIS A 115 1.12 26.95 20.84
N TYR A 116 1.66 25.74 20.99
CA TYR A 116 1.82 24.77 19.91
C TYR A 116 0.49 24.39 19.21
N LYS A 117 -0.64 24.41 19.94
CA LYS A 117 -1.98 24.17 19.35
C LYS A 117 -2.41 25.34 18.46
N LYS A 118 -2.12 26.57 18.88
CA LYS A 118 -2.42 27.78 18.10
C LYS A 118 -1.59 27.82 16.83
N GLU A 119 -0.29 27.54 16.93
CA GLU A 119 0.62 27.44 15.78
C GLU A 119 0.21 26.33 14.83
N PHE A 120 -0.09 25.13 15.34
CA PHE A 120 -0.56 24.01 14.53
C PHE A 120 -1.85 24.35 13.78
N SER A 121 -2.80 24.99 14.46
CA SER A 121 -4.06 25.44 13.85
C SER A 121 -3.84 26.48 12.75
N GLN A 122 -2.88 27.38 12.92
CA GLN A 122 -2.50 28.35 11.88
C GLN A 122 -1.89 27.65 10.66
N LEU A 123 -0.96 26.70 10.85
CA LEU A 123 -0.37 25.92 9.77
C LEU A 123 -1.43 25.08 9.02
N VAL A 124 -2.41 24.50 9.72
CA VAL A 124 -3.52 23.78 9.10
C VAL A 124 -4.41 24.74 8.29
N ARG A 125 -4.67 25.95 8.76
CA ARG A 125 -5.42 26.98 8.01
C ARG A 125 -4.67 27.40 6.76
N GLU A 126 -3.37 27.65 6.87
CA GLU A 126 -2.49 27.97 5.75
C GLU A 126 -2.50 26.85 4.70
N TYR A 127 -2.33 25.60 5.13
CA TYR A 127 -2.41 24.43 4.25
C TYR A 127 -3.75 24.35 3.52
N LYS A 128 -4.88 24.53 4.23
CA LYS A 128 -6.22 24.52 3.63
C LYS A 128 -6.39 25.66 2.63
N ALA A 129 -5.89 26.86 2.94
CA ALA A 129 -5.92 28.01 2.05
C ALA A 129 -5.10 27.75 0.78
N ASN A 130 -3.85 27.32 0.91
CA ASN A 130 -2.95 26.99 -0.21
C ASN A 130 -3.52 25.85 -1.08
N LYS A 131 -4.08 24.81 -0.44
CA LYS A 131 -4.79 23.73 -1.11
C LYS A 131 -5.96 24.24 -1.94
N SER A 132 -6.83 25.05 -1.34
CA SER A 132 -7.99 25.59 -2.03
C SER A 132 -7.60 26.52 -3.19
N ALA A 133 -6.57 27.36 -2.99
CA ALA A 133 -6.08 28.29 -4.02
C ALA A 133 -5.47 27.53 -5.21
N HIS A 134 -4.69 26.48 -4.96
CA HIS A 134 -4.12 25.63 -6.00
C HIS A 134 -5.20 24.95 -6.84
N TYR A 135 -6.19 24.31 -6.22
CA TYR A 135 -7.28 23.66 -6.96
C TYR A 135 -8.16 24.68 -7.71
N LYS A 136 -8.42 25.85 -7.14
CA LYS A 136 -9.13 26.94 -7.83
C LYS A 136 -8.35 27.44 -9.04
N SER A 137 -7.03 27.61 -8.93
CA SER A 137 -6.16 28.01 -10.05
C SER A 137 -6.14 26.96 -11.15
N GLN A 138 -6.05 25.67 -10.79
CA GLN A 138 -6.12 24.58 -11.76
C GLN A 138 -7.48 24.52 -12.45
N GLU A 139 -8.58 24.64 -11.71
CA GLU A 139 -9.93 24.65 -12.28
C GLU A 139 -10.12 25.84 -13.24
N LYS A 140 -9.64 27.03 -12.86
CA LYS A 140 -9.66 28.21 -13.73
C LYS A 140 -8.85 27.97 -15.01
N SER A 141 -7.63 27.45 -14.90
CA SER A 141 -6.81 27.13 -16.07
C SER A 141 -7.45 26.07 -16.97
N GLN A 142 -8.11 25.05 -16.40
CA GLN A 142 -8.84 24.05 -17.16
C GLN A 142 -10.05 24.65 -17.89
N LYS A 143 -10.81 25.54 -17.24
CA LYS A 143 -11.93 26.27 -17.89
C LYS A 143 -11.45 27.18 -19.01
N GLU A 144 -10.38 27.95 -18.80
CA GLU A 144 -9.77 28.78 -19.85
C GLU A 144 -9.26 27.92 -21.03
N ASN A 145 -8.72 26.73 -20.76
CA ASN A 145 -8.32 25.80 -21.82
C ASN A 145 -9.53 25.21 -22.55
N LEU A 146 -10.63 24.92 -21.84
CA LEU A 146 -11.87 24.44 -22.42
C LEU A 146 -12.45 25.48 -23.38
N GLU A 147 -12.58 26.73 -22.95
CA GLU A 147 -13.07 27.85 -23.76
C GLU A 147 -12.23 27.99 -25.04
N LYS A 148 -10.90 28.02 -24.92
CA LYS A 148 -9.99 28.10 -26.08
C LYS A 148 -10.13 26.90 -27.03
N ARG A 149 -10.37 25.70 -26.50
CA ARG A 149 -10.58 24.52 -27.36
C ARG A 149 -11.91 24.60 -28.09
N LEU A 150 -12.97 25.11 -27.45
CA LEU A 150 -14.25 25.37 -28.11
C LEU A 150 -14.12 26.46 -29.17
N GLU A 151 -13.38 27.54 -28.89
CA GLU A 151 -13.05 28.59 -29.87
C GLU A 151 -12.33 28.01 -31.09
N ILE A 152 -11.30 27.18 -30.90
CA ILE A 152 -10.61 26.49 -31.99
C ILE A 152 -11.58 25.65 -32.83
N ILE A 153 -12.53 24.95 -32.19
CA ILE A 153 -13.54 24.16 -32.90
C ILE A 153 -14.46 25.05 -33.75
N GLU A 154 -14.91 26.19 -33.22
CA GLU A 154 -15.71 27.16 -33.98
C GLU A 154 -14.91 27.80 -35.13
N GLU A 155 -13.64 28.11 -34.92
CA GLU A 155 -12.76 28.60 -35.99
C GLU A 155 -12.55 27.56 -37.09
N ILE A 156 -12.35 26.28 -36.75
CA ILE A 156 -12.30 25.19 -37.73
C ILE A 156 -13.64 25.08 -38.48
N LYS A 157 -14.78 25.24 -37.81
CA LYS A 157 -16.09 25.28 -38.46
C LYS A 157 -16.23 26.45 -39.43
N ALA A 158 -15.78 27.64 -39.05
CA ALA A 158 -15.84 28.82 -39.90
C ALA A 158 -15.00 28.66 -41.18
N LEU A 159 -13.89 27.92 -41.12
CA LEU A 159 -13.07 27.59 -42.30
C LEU A 159 -13.80 26.69 -43.32
N ILE A 160 -14.89 25.99 -42.94
CA ILE A 160 -15.61 25.02 -43.78
C ILE A 160 -16.63 25.69 -44.75
N GLY A 161 -16.66 27.02 -44.86
CA GLY A 161 -17.57 27.74 -45.77
C GLY A 161 -16.98 28.89 -46.57
N ILE A 162 -15.67 29.17 -46.41
CA ILE A 162 -15.03 30.35 -47.00
C ILE A 162 -14.35 29.95 -48.32
N SER A 163 -14.83 30.50 -49.45
CA SER A 163 -14.29 30.27 -50.80
C SER A 163 -12.99 31.04 -51.09
N GLU A 164 -12.14 31.27 -50.08
CA GLU A 164 -10.82 31.87 -50.25
C GLU A 164 -9.75 30.80 -50.51
N ASN A 165 -8.66 31.20 -51.18
CA ASN A 165 -7.50 30.39 -51.57
C ASN A 165 -7.20 29.22 -50.60
N ASN A 166 -7.40 27.98 -51.05
CA ASN A 166 -7.31 26.75 -50.23
C ASN A 166 -5.99 26.61 -49.46
N SER A 167 -4.88 27.09 -50.04
CA SER A 167 -3.57 27.09 -49.40
C SER A 167 -3.51 27.94 -48.12
N ASN A 168 -4.21 29.08 -48.07
CA ASN A 168 -4.26 29.95 -46.89
C ASN A 168 -5.15 29.35 -45.80
N ASN A 169 -6.32 28.81 -46.18
CA ASN A 169 -7.21 28.10 -45.26
C ASN A 169 -6.53 26.89 -44.62
N TYR A 170 -5.70 26.17 -45.39
CA TYR A 170 -4.89 25.07 -44.87
C TYR A 170 -3.82 25.54 -43.88
N LYS A 171 -3.10 26.64 -44.16
CA LYS A 171 -2.14 27.21 -43.20
C LYS A 171 -2.81 27.63 -41.88
N LYS A 172 -3.97 28.28 -41.97
CA LYS A 172 -4.79 28.63 -40.80
C LYS A 172 -5.20 27.37 -40.04
N PHE A 173 -5.72 26.36 -40.73
CA PHE A 173 -6.08 25.08 -40.12
C PHE A 173 -4.90 24.41 -39.40
N ARG A 174 -3.70 24.37 -40.01
CA ARG A 174 -2.51 23.82 -39.35
C ARG A 174 -2.10 24.60 -38.11
N ALA A 175 -2.20 25.93 -38.13
CA ALA A 175 -1.98 26.75 -36.95
C ALA A 175 -3.02 26.46 -35.84
N LEU A 176 -4.27 26.17 -36.19
CA LEU A 176 -5.32 25.76 -35.25
C LEU A 176 -5.09 24.35 -34.68
N GLN A 177 -4.57 23.42 -35.48
CA GLN A 177 -4.15 22.12 -34.97
C GLN A 177 -2.98 22.27 -34.00
N GLU A 178 -1.96 23.05 -34.36
CA GLU A 178 -0.82 23.30 -33.48
C GLU A 178 -1.25 23.96 -32.17
N SER A 179 -2.13 24.97 -32.24
CA SER A 179 -2.66 25.64 -31.06
C SER A 179 -3.47 24.68 -30.17
N TRP A 180 -4.23 23.75 -30.76
CA TRP A 180 -4.94 22.69 -30.07
C TRP A 180 -4.00 21.79 -29.27
N HIS A 181 -2.88 21.36 -29.87
CA HIS A 181 -1.88 20.52 -29.20
C HIS A 181 -1.09 21.27 -28.12
N GLN A 182 -0.86 22.58 -28.31
CA GLN A 182 -0.20 23.42 -27.32
C GLN A 182 -1.07 23.71 -26.08
N LYS A 183 -2.41 23.64 -26.20
CA LYS A 183 -3.31 23.90 -25.05
C LYS A 183 -3.31 22.73 -24.07
N GLY A 184 -3.20 23.07 -22.78
CA GLY A 184 -3.14 22.14 -21.66
C GLY A 184 -4.43 21.36 -21.41
N GLN A 185 -4.51 20.73 -20.25
CA GLN A 185 -5.62 19.83 -19.89
C GLN A 185 -6.95 20.59 -19.73
N VAL A 186 -8.04 19.89 -20.05
CA VAL A 186 -9.44 20.33 -19.99
C VAL A 186 -10.13 19.57 -18.85
N PRO A 187 -11.26 20.06 -18.29
CA PRO A 187 -12.00 19.31 -17.29
C PRO A 187 -12.34 17.90 -17.78
N ARG A 188 -12.16 16.90 -16.91
CA ARG A 188 -12.33 15.48 -17.27
C ARG A 188 -13.71 15.15 -17.83
N ALA A 189 -14.75 15.80 -17.33
CA ALA A 189 -16.13 15.60 -17.77
C ALA A 189 -16.33 15.94 -19.26
N GLU A 190 -15.72 17.02 -19.73
CA GLU A 190 -15.90 17.52 -21.11
C GLU A 190 -14.80 17.06 -22.08
N SER A 191 -13.74 16.43 -21.56
CA SER A 191 -12.57 16.04 -22.35
C SER A 191 -12.91 15.14 -23.54
N ASN A 192 -13.88 14.23 -23.39
CA ASN A 192 -14.28 13.32 -24.48
C ASN A 192 -15.13 14.05 -25.52
N ASN A 193 -16.19 14.76 -25.09
CA ASN A 193 -17.07 15.54 -25.96
C ASN A 193 -16.30 16.54 -26.82
N VAL A 194 -15.38 17.29 -26.19
CA VAL A 194 -14.54 18.28 -26.87
C VAL A 194 -13.61 17.64 -27.90
N TRP A 195 -13.08 16.45 -27.62
CA TRP A 195 -12.24 15.73 -28.56
C TRP A 195 -13.03 15.14 -29.73
N GLU A 196 -14.22 14.58 -29.48
CA GLU A 196 -15.09 14.02 -30.52
C GLU A 196 -15.60 15.08 -31.49
N THR A 197 -16.04 16.23 -30.94
CA THR A 197 -16.45 17.39 -31.75
C THR A 197 -15.29 17.94 -32.57
N TYR A 198 -14.11 18.13 -31.97
CA TYR A 198 -12.90 18.49 -32.72
C TYR A 198 -12.58 17.51 -33.85
N LYS A 199 -12.57 16.20 -33.55
CA LYS A 199 -12.31 15.15 -34.53
C LYS A 199 -13.31 15.20 -35.69
N HIS A 200 -14.60 15.33 -35.40
CA HIS A 200 -15.65 15.44 -36.42
C HIS A 200 -15.41 16.64 -37.35
N HIS A 201 -15.08 17.81 -36.79
CA HIS A 201 -14.84 19.01 -37.60
C HIS A 201 -13.52 18.95 -38.38
N VAL A 202 -12.49 18.31 -37.83
CA VAL A 202 -11.26 17.99 -38.56
C VAL A 202 -11.54 17.06 -39.74
N GLU A 203 -12.29 15.97 -39.53
CA GLU A 203 -12.68 15.04 -40.61
C GLU A 203 -13.48 15.77 -41.70
N ARG A 204 -14.45 16.60 -41.30
CA ARG A 204 -15.26 17.41 -42.22
C ARG A 204 -14.43 18.45 -42.98
N PHE A 205 -13.43 19.07 -42.35
CA PHE A 205 -12.50 19.98 -43.03
C PHE A 205 -11.66 19.25 -44.08
N TYR A 206 -11.15 18.07 -43.73
CA TYR A 206 -10.46 17.23 -44.71
C TYR A 206 -11.39 16.89 -45.86
N ASP A 207 -12.64 16.46 -45.62
CA ASP A 207 -13.62 16.24 -46.68
C ASP A 207 -13.73 17.49 -47.58
N PHE A 208 -14.02 18.67 -47.02
CA PHE A 208 -14.17 19.93 -47.74
C PHE A 208 -12.97 20.35 -48.62
N LEU A 209 -11.72 19.97 -48.28
CA LEU A 209 -10.51 20.27 -49.06
C LEU A 209 -10.42 19.48 -50.38
N HIS A 210 -11.52 19.28 -51.09
CA HIS A 210 -11.62 18.49 -52.33
C HIS A 210 -10.84 19.11 -53.51
N LEU A 211 -10.37 20.37 -53.42
CA LEU A 211 -9.72 21.07 -54.52
C LEU A 211 -8.19 20.83 -54.62
N ASP A 212 -7.50 20.39 -53.55
CA ASP A 212 -6.04 20.13 -53.54
C ASP A 212 -5.72 18.67 -53.17
N ARG A 213 -6.15 17.74 -54.02
CA ARG A 213 -5.98 16.27 -53.86
C ARG A 213 -4.56 15.84 -53.45
N ALA A 214 -3.54 16.50 -53.99
CA ALA A 214 -2.12 16.19 -53.74
C ALA A 214 -1.66 16.47 -52.30
N LEU A 215 -2.16 17.52 -51.65
CA LEU A 215 -1.79 17.85 -50.27
C LEU A 215 -2.41 16.87 -49.27
N ARG A 216 -3.67 16.49 -49.50
CA ARG A 216 -4.38 15.50 -48.69
C ARG A 216 -3.72 14.12 -48.77
N GLU A 217 -3.37 13.66 -49.97
CA GLU A 217 -2.71 12.38 -50.16
C GLU A 217 -1.34 12.34 -49.45
N LYS A 218 -0.60 13.45 -49.46
CA LYS A 218 0.67 13.57 -48.72
C LYS A 218 0.48 13.46 -47.20
N ASP A 219 -0.54 14.12 -46.65
CA ASP A 219 -0.84 14.04 -45.20
C ASP A 219 -1.35 12.64 -44.81
N PHE A 220 -2.18 12.01 -45.63
CA PHE A 220 -2.62 10.63 -45.40
C PHE A 220 -1.44 9.66 -45.42
N LYS A 221 -0.50 9.84 -46.34
CA LYS A 221 0.73 9.04 -46.39
C LYS A 221 1.57 9.24 -45.13
N HIS A 222 1.78 10.49 -44.71
CA HIS A 222 2.53 10.77 -43.48
C HIS A 222 1.85 10.19 -42.23
N ASN A 223 0.53 10.39 -42.08
CA ASN A 223 -0.24 9.83 -40.96
C ASN A 223 -0.23 8.30 -40.96
N TYR A 224 -0.26 7.67 -42.15
CA TYR A 224 -0.16 6.23 -42.31
C TYR A 224 1.22 5.72 -41.85
N GLU A 225 2.30 6.34 -42.31
CA GLU A 225 3.67 5.99 -41.92
C GLU A 225 3.89 6.15 -40.41
N GLU A 226 3.40 7.22 -39.80
CA GLU A 226 3.52 7.42 -38.35
C GLU A 226 2.65 6.45 -37.54
N LYS A 227 1.44 6.10 -38.01
CA LYS A 227 0.63 5.05 -37.38
C LYS A 227 1.28 3.68 -37.47
N LEU A 228 1.90 3.35 -38.60
CA LEU A 228 2.69 2.12 -38.75
C LEU A 228 3.83 2.08 -37.73
N LYS A 229 4.61 3.16 -37.58
CA LYS A 229 5.68 3.24 -36.57
C LYS A 229 5.15 3.03 -35.14
N LEU A 230 3.97 3.56 -34.82
CA LEU A 230 3.35 3.33 -33.50
C LEU A 230 2.95 1.86 -33.32
N ILE A 231 2.42 1.22 -34.35
CA ILE A 231 2.03 -0.21 -34.33
C ILE A 231 3.26 -1.08 -34.19
N GLU A 232 4.31 -0.87 -35.00
CA GLU A 232 5.58 -1.60 -34.90
C GLU A 232 6.19 -1.46 -33.49
N ARG A 233 6.12 -0.25 -32.92
CA ARG A 233 6.55 -0.04 -31.54
C ARG A 233 5.66 -0.81 -30.55
N ALA A 234 4.34 -0.79 -30.71
CA ALA A 234 3.44 -1.58 -29.86
C ALA A 234 3.72 -3.09 -29.97
N GLU A 235 3.95 -3.61 -31.18
CA GLU A 235 4.35 -5.00 -31.43
C GLU A 235 5.69 -5.34 -30.77
N SER A 236 6.68 -4.43 -30.82
CA SER A 236 7.95 -4.62 -30.12
C SER A 236 7.78 -4.68 -28.59
N LEU A 237 6.81 -3.94 -28.03
CA LEU A 237 6.50 -3.95 -26.59
C LEU A 237 5.86 -5.28 -26.15
N VAL A 238 5.20 -6.01 -27.06
CA VAL A 238 4.71 -7.37 -26.79
C VAL A 238 5.87 -8.31 -26.46
N ALA A 239 7.04 -8.13 -27.08
CA ALA A 239 8.23 -8.95 -26.85
C ALA A 239 9.10 -8.46 -25.66
N HIS A 240 8.80 -7.31 -25.08
CA HIS A 240 9.61 -6.71 -24.01
C HIS A 240 9.59 -7.58 -22.74
N GLN A 241 10.73 -7.66 -22.04
CA GLN A 241 10.86 -8.50 -20.82
C GLN A 241 10.06 -7.93 -19.64
N ASP A 242 10.12 -6.61 -19.43
CA ASP A 242 9.39 -5.93 -18.36
C ASP A 242 7.98 -5.54 -18.83
N VAL A 243 6.99 -6.21 -18.26
CA VAL A 243 5.56 -5.98 -18.52
C VAL A 243 5.10 -4.62 -18.01
N VAL A 244 5.65 -4.14 -16.90
CA VAL A 244 5.26 -2.86 -16.29
C VAL A 244 5.72 -1.70 -17.18
N VAL A 245 6.94 -1.76 -17.69
CA VAL A 245 7.45 -0.77 -18.66
C VAL A 245 6.64 -0.81 -19.94
N ALA A 246 6.34 -2.01 -20.47
CA ALA A 246 5.54 -2.19 -21.67
C ALA A 246 4.17 -1.49 -21.57
N ILE A 247 3.47 -1.61 -20.44
CA ILE A 247 2.16 -0.94 -20.23
C ILE A 247 2.30 0.58 -20.16
N ARG A 248 3.36 1.10 -19.53
CA ARG A 248 3.56 2.56 -19.45
C ARG A 248 3.79 3.15 -20.83
N GLU A 249 4.64 2.49 -21.63
CA GLU A 249 4.87 2.90 -23.01
C GLU A 249 3.61 2.76 -23.86
N LEU A 250 2.85 1.67 -23.71
CA LEU A 250 1.57 1.49 -24.40
C LEU A 250 0.59 2.64 -24.13
N ASN A 251 0.48 3.12 -22.88
CA ASN A 251 -0.34 4.29 -22.56
C ASN A 251 0.14 5.58 -23.23
N VAL A 252 1.46 5.72 -23.46
CA VAL A 252 2.00 6.83 -24.25
C VAL A 252 1.61 6.67 -25.72
N LEU A 253 1.69 5.46 -26.29
CA LEU A 253 1.27 5.18 -27.66
C LEU A 253 -0.22 5.47 -27.88
N HIS A 254 -1.10 5.06 -26.96
CA HIS A 254 -2.54 5.40 -27.03
C HIS A 254 -2.78 6.91 -27.01
N ARG A 255 -2.03 7.66 -26.18
CA ARG A 255 -2.13 9.13 -26.17
C ARG A 255 -1.68 9.75 -27.48
N LYS A 256 -0.57 9.29 -28.05
CA LYS A 256 -0.07 9.72 -29.37
C LYS A 256 -1.05 9.39 -30.49
N TRP A 257 -1.62 8.18 -30.48
CA TRP A 257 -2.65 7.76 -31.44
C TRP A 257 -3.91 8.64 -31.38
N LYS A 258 -4.36 9.01 -30.18
CA LYS A 258 -5.56 9.86 -29.97
C LYS A 258 -5.31 11.34 -30.24
N THR A 259 -4.09 11.82 -29.98
CA THR A 259 -3.77 13.26 -29.97
C THR A 259 -3.06 13.69 -31.24
N ASP A 260 -2.02 12.99 -31.67
CA ASP A 260 -1.05 13.54 -32.63
C ASP A 260 -1.36 13.13 -34.08
N LEU A 261 -2.20 12.11 -34.28
CA LEU A 261 -2.39 11.47 -35.58
C LEU A 261 -3.77 11.74 -36.16
N GLY A 262 -3.77 12.39 -37.33
CA GLY A 262 -4.97 12.69 -38.10
C GLY A 262 -5.62 11.47 -38.77
N PRO A 263 -6.68 11.70 -39.55
CA PRO A 263 -7.32 10.66 -40.33
C PRO A 263 -6.37 10.07 -41.39
N VAL A 264 -6.61 8.81 -41.72
CA VAL A 264 -5.96 8.06 -42.81
C VAL A 264 -7.05 7.67 -43.81
N ALA A 265 -6.64 7.32 -45.03
CA ALA A 265 -7.51 6.74 -46.05
C ALA A 265 -8.41 5.64 -45.47
N ARG A 266 -9.67 5.60 -45.92
CA ARG A 266 -10.69 4.70 -45.36
C ARG A 266 -10.27 3.23 -45.43
N GLU A 267 -9.59 2.84 -46.52
CA GLU A 267 -9.11 1.48 -46.78
C GLU A 267 -8.17 0.94 -45.69
N HIS A 268 -7.26 1.77 -45.18
CA HIS A 268 -6.27 1.34 -44.17
C HIS A 268 -6.69 1.60 -42.72
N ARG A 269 -7.82 2.28 -42.50
CA ARG A 269 -8.25 2.71 -41.17
C ARG A 269 -8.53 1.52 -40.25
N GLU A 270 -9.31 0.57 -40.74
CA GLU A 270 -9.71 -0.62 -39.98
C GLU A 270 -8.55 -1.57 -39.79
N GLU A 271 -7.74 -1.79 -40.83
CA GLU A 271 -6.55 -2.64 -40.77
C GLU A 271 -5.54 -2.15 -39.72
N LEU A 272 -5.16 -0.86 -39.77
CA LEU A 272 -4.22 -0.29 -38.80
C LEU A 272 -4.79 -0.32 -37.37
N TRP A 273 -6.09 -0.09 -37.23
CA TRP A 273 -6.74 -0.12 -35.92
C TRP A 273 -6.79 -1.54 -35.35
N SER A 274 -7.17 -2.53 -36.16
CA SER A 274 -7.17 -3.95 -35.77
C SER A 274 -5.78 -4.41 -35.33
N ARG A 275 -4.73 -4.13 -36.12
CA ARG A 275 -3.35 -4.47 -35.73
C ARG A 275 -2.92 -3.83 -34.42
N PHE A 276 -3.26 -2.57 -34.21
CA PHE A 276 -2.96 -1.87 -32.96
C PHE A 276 -3.72 -2.49 -31.78
N GLN A 277 -5.01 -2.81 -31.95
CA GLN A 277 -5.82 -3.46 -30.93
C GLN A 277 -5.29 -4.85 -30.57
N ASP A 278 -4.85 -5.63 -31.56
CA ASP A 278 -4.28 -6.96 -31.32
C ASP A 278 -2.98 -6.90 -30.50
N ALA A 279 -2.09 -5.94 -30.82
CA ALA A 279 -0.88 -5.72 -30.03
C ALA A 279 -1.22 -5.28 -28.59
N THR A 280 -2.19 -4.38 -28.44
CA THR A 280 -2.70 -3.91 -27.15
C THR A 280 -3.30 -5.06 -26.33
N ALA A 281 -4.12 -5.92 -26.94
CA ALA A 281 -4.73 -7.07 -26.30
C ALA A 281 -3.68 -8.04 -25.76
N LYS A 282 -2.65 -8.37 -26.54
CA LYS A 282 -1.54 -9.23 -26.13
C LYS A 282 -0.76 -8.65 -24.94
N ILE A 283 -0.52 -7.34 -24.90
CA ILE A 283 0.16 -6.70 -23.75
C ILE A 283 -0.71 -6.76 -22.50
N HIS A 284 -2.03 -6.56 -22.63
CA HIS A 284 -2.97 -6.67 -21.52
C HIS A 284 -3.10 -8.10 -20.99
N GLU A 285 -3.08 -9.10 -21.86
CA GLU A 285 -3.06 -10.51 -21.47
C GLU A 285 -1.82 -10.82 -20.63
N ARG A 286 -0.63 -10.44 -21.11
CA ARG A 286 0.64 -10.59 -20.34
C ARG A 286 0.60 -9.87 -19.00
N LYS A 287 -0.03 -8.69 -18.92
CA LYS A 287 -0.26 -7.98 -17.65
C LYS A 287 -1.12 -8.80 -16.69
N ASN A 288 -2.20 -9.37 -17.20
CA ASN A 288 -3.14 -10.15 -16.40
C ASN A 288 -2.45 -11.41 -15.87
N GLU A 289 -1.66 -12.10 -16.70
CA GLU A 289 -0.83 -13.23 -16.29
C GLU A 289 0.22 -12.84 -15.24
N TYR A 290 0.94 -11.73 -15.46
CA TYR A 290 1.91 -11.21 -14.50
C TYR A 290 1.27 -10.92 -13.13
N ASN A 291 0.10 -10.30 -13.11
CA ASN A 291 -0.65 -10.04 -11.88
C ASN A 291 -1.13 -11.34 -11.21
N LYS A 292 -1.66 -12.30 -11.98
CA LYS A 292 -2.05 -13.62 -11.45
C LYS A 292 -0.86 -14.34 -10.81
N ASN A 293 0.31 -14.29 -11.44
CA ASN A 293 1.54 -14.88 -10.90
C ASN A 293 1.96 -14.21 -9.59
N ILE A 294 1.89 -12.86 -9.52
CA ILE A 294 2.13 -12.14 -8.26
C ILE A 294 1.13 -12.57 -7.20
N ASP A 295 -0.16 -12.59 -7.51
CA ASP A 295 -1.21 -12.95 -6.55
C ASP A 295 -1.03 -14.39 -6.05
N ALA A 296 -0.64 -15.33 -6.92
CA ALA A 296 -0.28 -16.69 -6.55
C ALA A 296 0.90 -16.74 -5.57
N ILE A 297 1.99 -16.01 -5.85
CA ILE A 297 3.15 -15.92 -4.94
C ILE A 297 2.75 -15.31 -3.59
N LEU A 298 1.89 -14.28 -3.59
CA LEU A 298 1.40 -13.66 -2.37
C LEU A 298 0.53 -14.62 -1.54
N LEU A 299 -0.32 -15.42 -2.19
CA LEU A 299 -1.13 -16.45 -1.54
C LEU A 299 -0.28 -17.59 -0.99
N GLU A 300 0.75 -18.03 -1.72
CA GLU A 300 1.70 -19.04 -1.26
C GLU A 300 2.47 -18.55 -0.02
N ASN A 301 2.98 -17.30 -0.05
CA ASN A 301 3.67 -16.68 1.08
C ASN A 301 2.76 -16.54 2.31
N LEU A 302 1.49 -16.22 2.10
CA LEU A 302 0.49 -16.18 3.16
C LEU A 302 0.31 -17.57 3.79
N GLY A 303 0.18 -18.61 2.96
CA GLY A 303 0.12 -20.00 3.41
C GLY A 303 1.32 -20.38 4.27
N LYS A 304 2.54 -20.08 3.80
CA LYS A 304 3.79 -20.31 4.56
C LYS A 304 3.80 -19.59 5.90
N LYS A 305 3.38 -18.31 5.95
CA LYS A 305 3.30 -17.55 7.20
C LYS A 305 2.29 -18.15 8.17
N LYS A 306 1.12 -18.58 7.70
CA LYS A 306 0.13 -19.26 8.55
C LYS A 306 0.65 -20.58 9.09
N ALA A 307 1.32 -21.38 8.25
CA ALA A 307 1.92 -22.65 8.68
C ALA A 307 2.96 -22.44 9.81
N ILE A 308 3.79 -21.40 9.71
CA ILE A 308 4.73 -21.04 10.77
C ILE A 308 3.99 -20.69 12.07
N LEU A 309 2.88 -19.94 12.00
CA LEU A 309 2.10 -19.61 13.19
C LEU A 309 1.58 -20.87 13.88
N THR A 310 0.99 -21.80 13.10
CA THR A 310 0.51 -23.08 13.62
C THR A 310 1.63 -23.90 14.23
N GLN A 311 2.81 -23.97 13.61
CA GLN A 311 3.97 -24.66 14.16
C GLN A 311 4.44 -24.04 15.50
N ILE A 312 4.44 -22.71 15.63
CA ILE A 312 4.78 -22.08 16.92
C ILE A 312 3.70 -22.36 17.98
N GLU A 313 2.43 -22.42 17.58
CA GLU A 313 1.32 -22.78 18.48
C GLU A 313 1.49 -24.20 19.05
N GLU A 314 1.81 -25.18 18.20
CA GLU A 314 2.05 -26.58 18.59
C GLU A 314 3.17 -26.72 19.63
N LEU A 315 4.23 -25.90 19.53
CA LEU A 315 5.40 -25.97 20.42
C LEU A 315 5.10 -25.64 21.89
N TYR A 316 4.01 -24.93 22.20
CA TYR A 316 3.61 -24.66 23.58
C TYR A 316 2.35 -25.39 24.02
N THR A 317 1.56 -25.96 23.11
CA THR A 317 0.42 -26.84 23.47
C THR A 317 0.90 -28.18 24.01
N ASP A 318 2.04 -28.68 23.53
CA ASP A 318 2.62 -29.97 23.94
C ASP A 318 3.30 -29.95 25.33
N HIS A 319 3.18 -28.84 26.08
CA HIS A 319 3.70 -28.63 27.45
C HIS A 319 5.09 -29.26 27.70
N PRO A 320 6.17 -28.60 27.25
CA PRO A 320 7.53 -29.12 27.42
C PRO A 320 7.81 -29.38 28.92
N SER A 321 7.97 -30.65 29.29
CA SER A 321 8.03 -31.04 30.72
C SER A 321 9.38 -30.71 31.37
N ASN A 322 10.44 -30.58 30.57
CA ASN A 322 11.82 -30.46 31.06
C ASN A 322 12.50 -29.20 30.51
N HIS A 323 13.49 -28.69 31.26
CA HIS A 323 14.31 -27.54 30.82
C HIS A 323 14.90 -27.70 29.42
N ASN A 324 15.40 -28.90 29.08
CA ASN A 324 15.97 -29.16 27.76
C ASN A 324 14.93 -29.08 26.63
N ALA A 325 13.69 -29.50 26.90
CA ALA A 325 12.61 -29.40 25.94
C ALA A 325 12.25 -27.92 25.67
N TRP A 326 12.23 -27.08 26.72
CA TRP A 326 12.08 -25.62 26.57
C TRP A 326 13.24 -24.94 25.83
N GLN A 327 14.48 -25.39 26.03
CA GLN A 327 15.62 -24.88 25.27
C GLN A 327 15.54 -25.24 23.79
N ASN A 328 15.06 -26.45 23.46
CA ASN A 328 14.87 -26.87 22.07
C ASN A 328 13.72 -26.11 21.40
N SER A 329 12.58 -25.94 22.09
CA SER A 329 11.45 -25.16 21.56
C SER A 329 11.85 -23.69 21.36
N LEU A 330 12.67 -23.10 22.23
CA LEU A 330 13.23 -21.76 22.03
C LEU A 330 14.06 -21.64 20.75
N LYS A 331 14.91 -22.63 20.46
CA LYS A 331 15.70 -22.65 19.21
C LYS A 331 14.79 -22.77 17.98
N GLN A 332 13.77 -23.61 18.05
CA GLN A 332 12.79 -23.77 16.97
C GLN A 332 11.98 -22.50 16.73
N VAL A 333 11.46 -21.87 17.79
CA VAL A 333 10.75 -20.58 17.67
C VAL A 333 11.64 -19.48 17.10
N HIS A 334 12.93 -19.46 17.46
CA HIS A 334 13.88 -18.52 16.87
C HIS A 334 14.06 -18.78 15.36
N ALA A 335 14.25 -20.04 14.93
CA ALA A 335 14.35 -20.38 13.51
C ALA A 335 13.08 -20.01 12.73
N LEU A 336 11.91 -20.36 13.27
CA LEU A 336 10.60 -20.03 12.68
C LEU A 336 10.36 -18.52 12.59
N LYS A 337 10.85 -17.74 13.54
CA LYS A 337 10.80 -16.28 13.49
C LYS A 337 11.65 -15.73 12.34
N GLU A 338 12.87 -16.24 12.18
CA GLU A 338 13.74 -15.83 11.06
C GLU A 338 13.10 -16.20 9.71
N GLU A 339 12.54 -17.40 9.59
CA GLU A 339 11.79 -17.81 8.41
C GLU A 339 10.58 -16.90 8.14
N PHE A 340 9.81 -16.54 9.16
CA PHE A 340 8.67 -15.63 9.03
C PHE A 340 9.09 -14.25 8.49
N HIS A 341 10.25 -13.74 8.93
CA HIS A 341 10.80 -12.48 8.46
C HIS A 341 11.38 -12.58 7.04
N ASN A 342 11.96 -13.73 6.68
CA ASN A 342 12.52 -13.99 5.35
C ASN A 342 11.45 -14.24 4.28
N ILE A 343 10.25 -14.71 4.67
CA ILE A 343 9.13 -14.82 3.72
C ILE A 343 8.73 -13.43 3.22
N GLY A 344 8.64 -13.34 1.89
CA GLY A 344 8.32 -12.12 1.16
C GLY A 344 6.96 -11.49 1.48
N ARG A 345 6.51 -10.65 0.55
CA ARG A 345 5.27 -9.88 0.72
C ARG A 345 4.06 -10.82 0.76
N ILE A 346 3.02 -10.36 1.46
CA ILE A 346 1.71 -11.01 1.55
C ILE A 346 0.60 -10.02 1.18
N PRO A 347 -0.63 -10.48 0.89
CA PRO A 347 -1.74 -9.60 0.54
C PRO A 347 -1.96 -8.51 1.58
N ARG A 348 -2.07 -7.25 1.13
CA ARG A 348 -2.15 -6.07 2.01
C ARG A 348 -3.30 -6.15 3.02
N ALA A 349 -4.43 -6.72 2.60
CA ALA A 349 -5.62 -6.90 3.44
C ALA A 349 -5.33 -7.79 4.68
N GLN A 350 -4.49 -8.81 4.53
CA GLN A 350 -4.23 -9.79 5.59
C GLN A 350 -2.96 -9.49 6.40
N ASN A 351 -2.13 -8.56 5.93
CA ASN A 351 -0.85 -8.25 6.56
C ASN A 351 -1.00 -7.83 8.04
N LYS A 352 -1.99 -6.97 8.34
CA LYS A 352 -2.25 -6.53 9.73
C LYS A 352 -2.70 -7.69 10.63
N ALA A 353 -3.55 -8.59 10.12
CA ALA A 353 -4.04 -9.74 10.88
C ALA A 353 -2.90 -10.70 11.22
N ILE A 354 -2.13 -11.14 10.21
CA ILE A 354 -1.00 -12.07 10.38
C ILE A 354 0.05 -11.52 11.35
N TRP A 355 0.34 -10.22 11.32
CA TRP A 355 1.26 -9.61 12.28
C TRP A 355 0.72 -9.59 13.72
N ASN A 356 -0.58 -9.41 13.90
CA ASN A 356 -1.20 -9.47 15.23
C ASN A 356 -1.18 -10.91 15.76
N ASP A 357 -1.51 -11.88 14.91
CA ASP A 357 -1.49 -13.30 15.26
C ASP A 357 -0.07 -13.73 15.63
N PHE A 358 0.94 -13.34 14.84
CA PHE A 358 2.36 -13.57 15.16
C PHE A 358 2.76 -13.05 16.54
N ARG A 359 2.36 -11.81 16.88
CA ARG A 359 2.65 -11.24 18.21
C ARG A 359 1.93 -11.99 19.31
N MET A 360 0.68 -12.40 19.08
CA MET A 360 -0.12 -13.13 20.05
C MET A 360 0.46 -14.51 20.34
N VAL A 361 0.81 -15.27 19.29
CA VAL A 361 1.45 -16.58 19.38
C VAL A 361 2.77 -16.51 20.14
N LEU A 362 3.64 -15.53 19.82
CA LEU A 362 4.88 -15.30 20.57
C LEU A 362 4.64 -14.89 22.03
N LYS A 363 3.60 -14.09 22.30
CA LYS A 363 3.23 -13.70 23.66
C LYS A 363 2.78 -14.93 24.46
N ASN A 364 1.96 -15.79 23.86
CA ASN A 364 1.46 -17.01 24.49
C ASN A 364 2.60 -18.00 24.79
N PHE A 365 3.49 -18.21 23.81
CA PHE A 365 4.69 -19.03 24.00
C PHE A 365 5.55 -18.52 25.18
N ASN A 366 5.84 -17.22 25.23
CA ASN A 366 6.61 -16.63 26.32
C ASN A 366 5.88 -16.68 27.66
N HIS A 367 4.55 -16.54 27.67
CA HIS A 367 3.75 -16.68 28.88
C HIS A 367 3.87 -18.09 29.45
N LYS A 368 3.71 -19.13 28.62
CA LYS A 368 3.87 -20.54 29.03
C LYS A 368 5.27 -20.88 29.50
N LYS A 369 6.29 -20.37 28.80
CA LYS A 369 7.69 -20.48 29.23
C LYS A 369 7.90 -19.87 30.63
N ASN A 370 7.38 -18.66 30.85
CA ASN A 370 7.53 -17.96 32.11
C ASN A 370 6.76 -18.64 33.25
N GLU A 371 5.59 -19.20 32.95
CA GLU A 371 4.79 -20.01 33.88
C GLU A 371 5.60 -21.23 34.36
N PHE A 372 6.20 -21.99 33.43
CA PHE A 372 7.05 -23.14 33.74
C PHE A 372 8.23 -22.77 34.65
N TYR A 373 9.01 -21.74 34.28
CA TYR A 373 10.16 -21.33 35.10
C TYR A 373 9.75 -20.72 36.45
N LYS A 374 8.55 -20.13 36.55
CA LYS A 374 8.01 -19.64 37.82
C LYS A 374 7.67 -20.81 38.74
N VAL A 375 7.00 -21.85 38.24
CA VAL A 375 6.70 -23.07 39.01
C VAL A 375 7.99 -23.73 39.46
N GLN A 376 8.94 -23.95 38.55
CA GLN A 376 10.24 -24.55 38.85
C GLN A 376 11.01 -23.78 39.93
N LYS A 377 10.96 -22.44 39.89
CA LYS A 377 11.59 -21.58 40.90
C LYS A 377 10.89 -21.65 42.27
N GLN A 378 9.56 -21.84 42.30
CA GLN A 378 8.84 -22.02 43.56
C GLN A 378 9.15 -23.38 44.18
N GLU A 379 9.17 -24.45 43.39
CA GLU A 379 9.60 -25.79 43.84
C GLU A 379 11.03 -25.74 44.38
N GLU A 380 11.94 -25.07 43.67
CA GLU A 380 13.31 -24.87 44.13
C GLU A 380 13.35 -24.14 45.49
N LYS A 381 12.53 -23.09 45.71
CA LYS A 381 12.45 -22.40 47.01
C LYS A 381 11.94 -23.30 48.13
N VAL A 382 10.94 -24.14 47.87
CA VAL A 382 10.41 -25.11 48.85
C VAL A 382 11.52 -26.10 49.23
N HIS A 383 12.20 -26.70 48.26
CA HIS A 383 13.32 -27.62 48.52
C HIS A 383 14.47 -26.94 49.28
N ILE A 384 14.77 -25.67 49.01
CA ILE A 384 15.77 -24.90 49.77
C ILE A 384 15.32 -24.73 51.22
N ALA A 385 14.06 -24.38 51.46
CA ALA A 385 13.51 -24.18 52.80
C ALA A 385 13.51 -25.50 53.59
N GLU A 386 13.10 -26.61 52.97
CA GLU A 386 13.15 -27.95 53.57
C GLU A 386 14.57 -28.35 53.96
N LYS A 387 15.55 -28.19 53.05
CA LYS A 387 16.96 -28.48 53.36
C LYS A 387 17.50 -27.62 54.48
N LYS A 388 17.17 -26.32 54.51
CA LYS A 388 17.57 -25.44 55.61
C LYS A 388 16.91 -25.85 56.93
N ALA A 389 15.63 -26.23 56.93
CA ALA A 389 14.93 -26.69 58.12
C ALA A 389 15.56 -27.97 58.69
N LEU A 390 15.93 -28.93 57.83
CA LEU A 390 16.65 -30.14 58.24
C LEU A 390 18.02 -29.80 58.89
N ILE A 391 18.78 -28.85 58.33
CA ILE A 391 20.05 -28.40 58.94
C ILE A 391 19.81 -27.76 60.30
N THR A 392 18.80 -26.90 60.44
CA THR A 392 18.45 -26.27 61.72
C THR A 392 18.03 -27.32 62.76
N GLU A 393 17.27 -28.34 62.34
CA GLU A 393 16.87 -29.44 63.21
C GLU A 393 18.09 -30.24 63.70
N VAL A 394 19.03 -30.58 62.82
CA VAL A 394 20.29 -31.24 63.21
C VAL A 394 21.07 -30.39 64.22
N LYS A 395 21.20 -29.08 63.99
CA LYS A 395 21.88 -28.17 64.93
C LYS A 395 21.20 -28.12 66.30
N SER A 396 19.87 -28.13 66.34
CA SER A 396 19.13 -28.16 67.61
C SER A 396 19.30 -29.48 68.38
N ILE A 397 19.42 -30.61 67.69
CA ILE A 397 19.68 -31.91 68.31
C ILE A 397 21.07 -31.93 68.95
N LEU A 398 22.07 -31.33 68.28
CA LEU A 398 23.44 -31.19 68.80
C LEU A 398 23.54 -30.31 70.05
N GLU A 399 22.70 -29.28 70.18
CA GLU A 399 22.64 -28.41 71.36
C GLU A 399 21.92 -29.06 72.56
N SER A 400 21.17 -30.16 72.34
CA SER A 400 20.43 -30.86 73.40
C SER A 400 21.35 -31.69 74.29
N SER A 401 21.12 -31.66 75.60
CA SER A 401 21.88 -32.42 76.61
C SER A 401 21.67 -33.94 76.52
N ASP A 402 20.69 -34.41 75.73
CA ASP A 402 20.29 -35.82 75.60
C ASP A 402 20.33 -36.31 74.14
N TRP A 403 21.35 -35.86 73.40
CA TRP A 403 21.54 -36.11 71.96
C TRP A 403 21.52 -37.60 71.55
N ARG A 404 21.86 -38.52 72.46
CA ARG A 404 21.86 -39.98 72.23
C ARG A 404 20.46 -40.57 72.02
N SER A 405 19.42 -39.92 72.53
CA SER A 405 18.01 -40.34 72.37
C SER A 405 17.46 -40.08 70.95
N TYR A 406 18.14 -39.24 70.15
CA TYR A 406 17.66 -38.77 68.83
C TYR A 406 18.20 -39.56 67.62
N THR A 407 18.81 -40.73 67.83
CA THR A 407 19.46 -41.52 66.77
C THR A 407 18.52 -41.92 65.62
N ASP A 408 17.29 -42.33 65.92
CA ASP A 408 16.30 -42.67 64.90
C ASP A 408 15.78 -41.44 64.14
N ARG A 409 15.71 -40.29 64.82
CA ARG A 409 15.36 -39.02 64.18
C ARG A 409 16.45 -38.55 63.22
N MET A 410 17.71 -38.73 63.58
CA MET A 410 18.85 -38.39 62.72
C MET A 410 18.88 -39.24 61.43
N LYS A 411 18.61 -40.55 61.54
CA LYS A 411 18.44 -41.42 60.35
C LYS A 411 17.27 -40.95 59.48
N ALA A 412 16.14 -40.57 60.09
CA ALA A 412 14.99 -40.05 59.36
C ALA A 412 15.32 -38.73 58.61
N ILE A 413 16.09 -37.83 59.23
CA ILE A 413 16.57 -36.58 58.61
C ILE A 413 17.47 -36.87 57.40
N GLN A 414 18.39 -37.83 57.49
CA GLN A 414 19.24 -38.22 56.35
C GLN A 414 18.44 -38.81 55.17
N VAL A 415 17.40 -39.59 55.46
CA VAL A 415 16.48 -40.10 54.43
C VAL A 415 15.66 -38.96 53.82
N ALA A 416 15.14 -38.06 54.64
CA ALA A 416 14.41 -36.88 54.18
C ALA A 416 15.28 -35.97 53.31
N TRP A 417 16.53 -35.75 53.68
CA TRP A 417 17.50 -34.99 52.88
C TRP A 417 17.69 -35.56 51.48
N LYS A 418 17.87 -36.88 51.36
CA LYS A 418 18.01 -37.55 50.05
C LYS A 418 16.72 -37.50 49.22
N LYS A 419 15.56 -37.39 49.87
CA LYS A 419 14.24 -37.32 49.22
C LYS A 419 13.86 -35.90 48.78
N THR A 420 14.41 -34.85 49.39
CA THR A 420 14.18 -33.46 48.96
C THR A 420 14.68 -33.23 47.52
N GLY A 421 13.88 -32.51 46.73
CA GLY A 421 14.11 -32.35 45.30
C GLY A 421 15.36 -31.55 44.92
N ARG A 422 15.60 -31.46 43.61
CA ARG A 422 16.77 -30.75 43.06
C ARG A 422 16.67 -29.24 43.30
N ILE A 423 17.83 -28.67 43.60
CA ILE A 423 18.09 -27.23 43.74
C ILE A 423 19.33 -26.88 42.90
N SER A 424 19.56 -25.60 42.63
CA SER A 424 20.73 -25.11 41.89
C SER A 424 22.02 -25.73 42.41
N ARG A 425 22.88 -26.20 41.49
CA ARG A 425 24.14 -26.91 41.83
C ARG A 425 24.99 -26.16 42.85
N LYS A 426 25.12 -24.84 42.69
CA LYS A 426 25.92 -24.01 43.60
C LYS A 426 25.37 -24.03 45.02
N LEU A 427 24.07 -23.83 45.17
CA LEU A 427 23.40 -23.81 46.47
C LEU A 427 23.31 -25.21 47.10
N SER A 428 23.15 -26.24 46.27
CA SER A 428 23.14 -27.63 46.69
C SER A 428 24.45 -28.04 47.35
N ASN A 429 25.58 -27.67 46.74
CA ASN A 429 26.89 -28.01 47.29
C ASN A 429 27.14 -27.30 48.62
N GLN A 430 26.77 -26.01 48.71
CA GLN A 430 26.90 -25.26 49.96
C GLN A 430 26.08 -25.86 51.10
N LEU A 431 24.78 -26.11 50.87
CA LEU A 431 23.90 -26.69 51.89
C LEU A 431 24.33 -28.13 52.25
N TRP A 432 24.91 -28.88 51.31
CA TRP A 432 25.44 -30.21 51.58
C TRP A 432 26.66 -30.19 52.51
N GLU A 433 27.61 -29.28 52.31
CA GLU A 433 28.74 -29.13 53.22
C GLU A 433 28.27 -28.74 54.64
N GLU A 434 27.32 -27.80 54.74
CA GLU A 434 26.74 -27.40 56.03
C GLU A 434 25.98 -28.56 56.72
N PHE A 435 25.24 -29.37 55.95
CA PHE A 435 24.56 -30.55 56.48
C PHE A 435 25.55 -31.63 56.91
N LYS A 436 26.54 -31.94 56.06
CA LYS A 436 27.55 -32.96 56.31
C LYS A 436 28.38 -32.63 57.55
N THR A 437 28.87 -31.39 57.66
CA THR A 437 29.62 -30.94 58.84
C THR A 437 28.78 -31.07 60.13
N ALA A 438 27.50 -30.70 60.09
CA ALA A 438 26.61 -30.87 61.23
C ALA A 438 26.32 -32.34 61.55
N THR A 439 26.21 -33.22 60.56
CA THR A 439 26.02 -34.66 60.80
C THR A 439 27.30 -35.38 61.23
N ASP A 440 28.48 -34.93 60.79
CA ASP A 440 29.77 -35.51 61.18
C ASP A 440 30.17 -35.12 62.62
N LEU A 441 29.58 -34.04 63.16
CA LEU A 441 29.71 -33.60 64.56
C LEU A 441 28.84 -34.40 65.54
N TYR A 442 27.77 -35.05 65.06
CA TYR A 442 26.87 -35.92 65.82
C TYR A 442 27.41 -37.33 65.87
#